data_AF-A0A822F7F3-F1
#
_entry.id   AF-A0A822F7F3-F1
#
_cell.length_a   1.000
_cell.length_b   1.000
_cell.length_c   1.000
_cell.angle_alpha   90.00
_cell.angle_beta   90.00
_cell.angle_gamma   90.00
#
_symmetry.space_group_name_H-M   'P 1'
#
loop_
_entity.id
_entity.type
_entity.pdbx_description
1 polymer ?
#
loop_
_entity_poly.entity_id
_entity_poly.type
_entity_poly.pdbx_seq_one_letter_code
_entity_poly.pdbx_strand_id
1 'polypeptide(L)' 'MMISGERIDEYAHLPSEDDGSGHERFDKTSTNWPTHGKIEFINYSLRHQFNTECALKNIDLYIKP' A
#
# COMPACT_ATOMS: atom_id res chain seq x y z
N MET A 1 -0.82 4.58 39.83
CA MET A 1 -1.78 4.42 38.71
C MET A 1 -0.94 4.23 37.45
N MET A 2 -1.08 3.10 36.76
CA MET A 2 -0.11 2.64 35.75
C MET A 2 -0.63 2.92 34.33
N ILE A 3 -0.70 4.21 33.99
CA ILE A 3 -1.14 4.71 32.67
C ILE A 3 -0.25 4.16 31.53
N SER A 4 1.00 3.83 31.84
CA SER A 4 1.95 3.30 30.84
C SER A 4 1.58 1.91 30.33
N GLY A 5 0.98 1.04 31.16
CA GLY A 5 0.63 -0.32 30.75
C GLY A 5 -0.54 -0.35 29.77
N GLU A 6 -1.58 0.44 30.07
CA GLU A 6 -2.78 0.57 29.23
C GLU A 6 -2.45 1.15 27.85
N ARG A 7 -1.48 2.06 27.76
CA ARG A 7 -1.01 2.62 26.49
C ARG A 7 -0.26 1.60 25.64
N ILE A 8 0.59 0.77 26.24
CA ILE A 8 1.33 -0.27 25.51
C ILE A 8 0.35 -1.30 24.93
N ASP A 9 -0.66 -1.70 25.71
CA ASP A 9 -1.71 -2.61 25.26
C ASP A 9 -2.55 -1.99 24.13
N GLU A 10 -2.90 -0.70 24.23
CA GLU A 10 -3.62 0.03 23.17
C GLU A 10 -2.88 0.01 21.82
N TYR A 11 -1.56 0.26 21.82
CA TYR A 11 -0.76 0.23 20.59
C TYR A 11 -0.55 -1.18 20.03
N ALA A 12 -0.58 -2.21 20.86
CA ALA A 12 -0.44 -3.61 20.42
C ALA A 12 -1.64 -4.11 19.59
N HIS A 13 -2.80 -3.46 19.71
CA HIS A 13 -4.04 -3.83 19.03
C HIS A 13 -4.40 -2.91 17.85
N LEU A 14 -3.52 -1.98 17.46
CA LEU A 14 -3.75 -1.17 16.27
C LEU A 14 -3.77 -2.06 15.02
N PRO A 15 -4.62 -1.71 14.02
CA PRO A 15 -4.61 -2.43 12.75
C PRO A 15 -3.21 -2.30 12.12
N SER A 16 -2.65 -3.42 11.67
CA SER A 16 -1.42 -3.43 10.89
C SER A 16 -1.59 -2.58 9.64
N GLU A 17 -0.52 -1.85 9.26
CA GLU A 17 -0.52 -0.97 8.10
C GLU A 17 -0.77 -1.70 6.77
N ASP A 18 -0.58 -3.02 6.77
CA ASP A 18 -0.85 -3.93 5.66
C ASP A 18 -1.48 -5.22 6.20
N ASP A 19 -2.68 -5.54 5.72
CA ASP A 19 -3.19 -6.91 5.85
C ASP A 19 -2.41 -7.70 4.80
N GLY A 20 -1.48 -8.55 5.22
CA GLY A 20 -0.56 -9.30 4.34
C GLY A 20 -1.22 -10.14 3.24
N SER A 21 -2.53 -10.06 3.03
CA SER A 21 -3.23 -10.45 1.80
C SER A 21 -2.71 -9.75 0.52
N GLY A 22 -1.93 -8.66 0.64
CA GLY A 22 -1.18 -8.07 -0.47
C GLY A 22 0.12 -8.81 -0.85
N HIS A 23 0.67 -9.62 0.05
CA HIS A 23 1.96 -10.31 -0.15
C HIS A 23 1.89 -11.47 -1.14
N GLU A 24 0.71 -12.02 -1.45
CA GLU A 24 0.56 -13.12 -2.43
C GLU A 24 1.03 -12.74 -3.86
N ARG A 25 1.25 -11.45 -4.14
CA ARG A 25 1.74 -10.98 -5.44
C ARG A 25 3.26 -10.83 -5.54
N PHE A 26 3.97 -10.62 -4.43
CA PHE A 26 5.43 -10.43 -4.48
C PHE A 26 6.20 -11.75 -4.54
N ASP A 27 5.66 -12.84 -4.00
CA ASP A 27 6.27 -14.18 -4.09
C ASP A 27 6.38 -14.73 -5.54
N LYS A 28 5.75 -14.08 -6.52
CA LYS A 28 5.71 -14.52 -7.93
C LYS A 28 6.52 -13.66 -8.89
N THR A 29 7.26 -12.66 -8.40
CA THR A 29 8.14 -11.90 -9.30
C THR A 29 9.37 -12.74 -9.62
N SER A 30 9.70 -12.88 -10.91
CA SER A 30 10.93 -13.55 -11.35
C SER A 30 12.16 -12.92 -10.70
N THR A 31 13.21 -13.71 -10.43
CA THR A 31 14.50 -13.20 -9.91
C THR A 31 15.09 -12.08 -10.76
N ASN A 32 14.78 -12.04 -12.06
CA ASN A 32 15.27 -11.01 -12.97
C ASN A 32 14.41 -9.73 -12.95
N TRP A 33 13.38 -9.65 -12.10
CA TRP A 33 12.56 -8.45 -11.96
C TRP A 33 13.28 -7.39 -11.11
N PRO A 34 13.24 -6.11 -11.51
CA PRO A 34 12.70 -5.57 -12.76
C PRO A 34 13.71 -5.66 -13.91
N THR A 35 13.36 -6.37 -15.00
CA THR A 35 14.26 -6.50 -16.17
C THR A 35 14.18 -5.30 -17.11
N HIS A 36 12.99 -4.71 -17.24
CA HIS A 36 12.75 -3.53 -18.03
C HIS A 36 12.10 -2.50 -17.11
N GLY A 37 12.73 -1.33 -16.92
CA GLY A 37 12.25 -0.24 -16.05
C GLY A 37 10.99 0.47 -16.53
N LYS A 38 10.10 -0.26 -17.20
CA LYS A 38 8.82 0.23 -17.70
C LYS A 38 7.82 0.31 -16.55
N ILE A 39 7.08 1.42 -16.49
CA ILE A 39 6.00 1.63 -15.53
C ILE A 39 4.73 2.00 -16.28
N GLU A 40 3.61 1.42 -15.89
CA GLU A 40 2.31 1.67 -16.50
C GLU A 40 1.26 1.88 -15.39
N PHE A 41 0.54 2.99 -15.48
CA PHE A 41 -0.64 3.30 -14.67
C PHE A 41 -1.87 3.19 -15.58
N ILE A 42 -2.86 2.41 -15.16
CA ILE A 42 -4.11 2.19 -15.90
C ILE A 42 -5.27 2.57 -14.97
N ASN A 43 -5.99 3.64 -15.32
CA ASN A 43 -7.09 4.22 -14.54
C ASN A 43 -6.77 4.34 -13.04
N TYR A 44 -5.51 4.65 -12.71
CA TYR A 44 -5.03 4.64 -11.33
C TYR A 44 -5.70 5.76 -10.51
N SER A 45 -6.23 5.41 -9.35
CA SER A 45 -6.86 6.36 -8.43
C SER A 45 -6.42 6.11 -7.00
N LEU A 46 -6.19 7.18 -6.25
CA LEU A 46 -5.69 7.13 -4.88
C LEU A 46 -6.55 8.00 -3.97
N ARG A 47 -6.99 7.44 -2.85
CA ARG A 47 -7.67 8.15 -1.76
C ARG A 47 -6.98 7.82 -0.44
N HIS A 48 -6.79 8.82 0.42
CA HIS A 48 -6.18 8.62 1.73
C HIS A 48 -7.17 8.05 2.76
N GLN A 49 -8.45 8.39 2.65
CA GLN A 49 -9.49 7.91 3.54
C GLN A 49 -10.69 7.43 2.73
N PHE A 50 -11.38 6.41 3.24
CA PHE A 50 -12.45 5.72 2.52
C PHE A 50 -13.58 6.65 2.07
N ASN A 51 -13.92 7.66 2.88
CA ASN A 51 -15.03 8.58 2.66
C ASN A 51 -14.61 9.99 2.20
N THR A 52 -13.39 10.11 1.67
CA THR A 52 -12.89 11.37 1.09
C THR A 52 -12.80 11.26 -0.42
N GLU A 53 -12.80 12.40 -1.10
CA GLU A 53 -12.54 12.42 -2.53
C GLU A 53 -11.12 11.90 -2.85
N CYS A 54 -10.96 11.25 -4.00
CA CYS A 54 -9.66 10.78 -4.42
C CYS A 54 -8.71 11.96 -4.68
N ALA A 55 -7.49 11.88 -4.18
CA ALA A 55 -6.44 12.85 -4.47
C ALA A 55 -5.91 12.68 -5.91
N LEU A 56 -5.83 11.43 -6.38
CA LEU A 56 -5.53 11.09 -7.76
C LEU A 56 -6.74 10.40 -8.37
N LYS A 57 -7.22 10.89 -9.52
CA LYS A 57 -8.41 10.40 -10.20
C LYS A 57 -8.04 10.01 -11.62
N ASN A 58 -8.26 8.74 -11.98
CA ASN A 58 -8.19 8.23 -13.34
C ASN A 58 -6.87 8.57 -14.07
N ILE A 59 -5.73 8.21 -13.47
CA ILE A 59 -4.41 8.45 -14.05
C ILE A 59 -4.05 7.29 -14.99
N ASP A 60 -3.89 7.63 -16.27
CA ASP A 60 -3.36 6.75 -17.31
C ASP A 60 -2.00 7.31 -17.75
N LEU A 61 -0.92 6.56 -17.47
CA LEU A 61 0.45 7.00 -17.76
C LEU A 61 1.30 5.81 -18.17
N TYR A 62 2.16 6.05 -19.15
CA TYR A 62 3.15 5.08 -19.61
C TYR A 62 4.56 5.67 -19.55
N ILE A 63 5.43 5.06 -18.76
CA ILE A 63 6.85 5.43 -18.64
C ILE A 63 7.68 4.35 -19.33
N LYS A 64 8.45 4.79 -20.33
CA LYS A 64 9.39 3.94 -21.08
C LYS A 64 10.62 3.63 -20.21
N PRO A 65 11.24 2.46 -20.40
CA PRO A 65 12.50 2.11 -19.74
C PRO A 65 13.64 3.05 -20.13
#